data_AF-A0A657B3U8-F1
#
_entry.id   AF-A0A657B3U8-F1
#
_cell.length_a   1.000
_cell.length_b   1.000
_cell.length_c   1.000
_cell.angle_alpha   90.00
_cell.angle_beta   90.00
_cell.angle_gamma   90.00
#
_symmetry.space_group_name_H-M   'P 1'
#
loop_
_entity.id
_entity.type
_entity.pdbx_description
1 polymer ?
#
loop_
_entity_poly.entity_id
_entity_poly.type
_entity_poly.pdbx_seq_one_letter_code
_entity_poly.pdbx_strand_id
1 'polypeptide(L)'
;MTKDALFELRVFSIEAKERVFTLNQDATADEYELTRSLKFSLKESASDESQYTNEISARRIYRHSSSELLAKDREQAAITKALDQSLAQEIIRQLTLIRIGN
;
A
#
# COMPACT_ATOMS: atom_id res chain seq x y z
N MET A 1 -25.40 -12.54 13.49
CA MET A 1 -24.27 -12.73 14.42
C MET A 1 -23.34 -11.55 14.24
N THR A 2 -23.26 -10.64 15.21
CA THR A 2 -22.16 -9.66 15.25
C THR A 2 -21.85 -9.43 16.72
N LYS A 3 -21.07 -10.36 17.29
CA LYS A 3 -20.60 -10.31 18.67
C LYS A 3 -19.40 -9.35 18.71
N ASP A 4 -19.57 -8.23 19.40
CA ASP A 4 -18.57 -7.42 20.10
C ASP A 4 -17.17 -7.35 19.44
N ALA A 5 -17.07 -6.71 18.28
CA ALA A 5 -15.76 -6.30 17.77
C ALA A 5 -15.24 -5.15 18.65
N LEU A 6 -14.06 -5.31 19.24
CA LEU A 6 -13.45 -4.27 20.07
C LEU A 6 -12.92 -3.09 19.24
N PHE A 7 -12.60 -3.33 17.96
CA PHE A 7 -12.04 -2.32 17.07
C PHE A 7 -12.68 -2.38 15.68
N GLU A 8 -12.90 -1.21 15.08
CA GLU A 8 -13.32 -1.02 13.69
C GLU A 8 -12.16 -0.44 12.87
N LEU A 9 -11.70 -1.19 11.86
CA LEU A 9 -10.78 -0.71 10.84
C LEU A 9 -11.58 -0.23 9.62
N ARG A 10 -11.38 1.03 9.23
CA ARG A 10 -11.97 1.62 8.02
C ARG A 10 -10.86 2.03 7.06
N VAL A 11 -10.94 1.55 5.82
CA VAL A 11 -10.07 1.99 4.73
C VAL A 11 -10.82 3.06 3.93
N PHE A 12 -10.25 4.25 3.80
CA PHE A 12 -10.88 5.39 3.11
C PHE A 12 -10.55 5.41 1.63
N SER A 13 -9.29 5.19 1.29
CA SER A 13 -8.81 5.23 -0.09
C SER A 13 -7.61 4.32 -0.27
N ILE A 14 -7.50 3.79 -1.48
CA ILE A 14 -6.32 3.08 -1.97
C ILE A 14 -5.95 3.74 -3.29
N GLU A 15 -4.77 4.34 -3.36
CA GLU A 15 -4.26 4.95 -4.58
C GLU A 15 -3.14 4.10 -5.16
N ALA A 16 -3.11 4.03 -6.49
CA ALA A 16 -2.03 3.43 -7.25
C ALA A 16 -1.47 4.50 -8.20
N LYS A 17 -0.15 4.68 -8.19
CA LYS A 17 0.55 5.61 -9.07
C LYS A 17 1.69 4.88 -9.75
N GLU A 18 1.80 5.08 -11.05
CA GLU A 18 2.93 4.65 -11.86
C GLU A 18 3.53 5.88 -12.54
N ARG A 19 4.84 6.03 -12.46
CA ARG A 19 5.55 7.09 -13.17
C ARG A 19 6.89 6.62 -13.70
N VAL A 20 7.35 7.25 -14.77
CA VAL A 20 8.73 7.10 -15.24
C VAL A 20 9.66 7.64 -14.15
N PHE A 21 10.63 6.82 -13.76
CA PHE A 21 11.63 7.14 -12.74
C PHE A 21 12.94 7.61 -13.38
N THR A 22 13.39 6.93 -14.43
CA THR A 22 14.57 7.31 -15.21
C THR A 22 14.32 7.19 -16.71
N LEU A 23 15.11 7.93 -17.48
CA LEU A 23 15.12 7.88 -18.94
C LEU A 23 16.47 7.34 -19.43
N ASN A 24 16.43 6.61 -20.54
CA ASN A 24 17.59 6.24 -21.34
C ASN A 24 18.15 7.45 -22.11
N GLN A 25 19.34 7.29 -22.69
CA GLN A 25 20.00 8.33 -23.50
C GLN A 25 19.20 8.72 -24.75
N ASP A 26 18.32 7.84 -25.22
CA ASP A 26 17.39 8.07 -26.34
C ASP A 26 16.04 8.64 -25.89
N ALA A 27 15.93 9.08 -24.62
CA ALA A 27 14.73 9.60 -23.98
C ALA A 27 13.57 8.59 -23.86
N THR A 28 13.83 7.29 -24.04
CA THR A 28 12.86 6.25 -23.68
C THR A 28 12.86 6.00 -22.17
N ALA A 29 11.77 5.48 -21.60
CA ALA A 29 11.71 5.14 -20.18
C ALA A 29 12.60 3.92 -19.88
N ASP A 30 13.49 4.04 -18.89
CA ASP A 30 14.38 2.96 -18.45
C ASP A 30 13.82 2.29 -17.19
N GLU A 31 13.49 3.10 -16.18
CA GLU A 31 12.89 2.63 -14.93
C GLU A 31 11.54 3.30 -14.66
N TYR A 32 10.68 2.57 -13.97
CA TYR A 32 9.37 3.02 -13.52
C TYR A 32 9.28 2.86 -12.00
N GLU A 33 8.60 3.78 -11.35
CA GLU A 33 8.24 3.71 -9.94
C GLU A 33 6.75 3.38 -9.82
N LEU A 34 6.44 2.25 -9.17
CA LEU A 34 5.10 1.90 -8.72
C LEU A 34 4.96 2.30 -7.27
N THR A 35 3.94 3.09 -6.96
CA THR A 35 3.58 3.50 -5.61
C THR A 35 2.16 3.07 -5.30
N ARG A 36 1.97 2.47 -4.12
CA ARG A 36 0.68 2.19 -3.52
C ARG A 36 0.57 3.00 -2.24
N SER A 37 -0.53 3.73 -2.06
CA SER A 37 -0.83 4.41 -0.80
C SER A 37 -2.23 4.07 -0.33
N LEU A 38 -2.40 4.05 0.98
CA LEU A 38 -3.66 3.71 1.63
C LEU A 38 -3.87 4.62 2.84
N LYS A 39 -5.06 5.20 2.90
CA LYS A 39 -5.52 5.97 4.06
C LYS A 39 -6.53 5.15 4.84
N PHE A 40 -6.35 5.06 6.16
CA PHE A 40 -7.23 4.28 7.03
C PHE A 40 -7.46 4.94 8.38
N SER A 41 -8.48 4.48 9.09
CA SER A 41 -8.70 4.76 10.50
C SER A 41 -8.98 3.51 11.31
N LEU A 42 -8.62 3.57 12.59
CA LEU A 42 -8.98 2.61 13.62
C LEU A 42 -9.80 3.33 14.70
N LYS A 43 -10.96 2.78 15.06
CA LYS A 43 -11.77 3.23 16.20
C LYS A 43 -11.99 2.06 17.17
N GLU A 44 -11.82 2.29 18.46
CA GLU A 44 -12.25 1.33 19.49
C GLU A 44 -13.76 1.46 19.71
N SER A 45 -14.49 0.34 19.71
CA SER A 45 -15.97 0.38 19.77
C SER A 45 -16.52 0.75 21.15
N ALA A 46 -15.71 0.59 22.21
CA ALA A 46 -16.09 0.90 23.59
C ALA A 46 -15.75 2.33 24.03
N SER A 47 -14.92 3.04 23.26
CA SER A 47 -14.39 4.36 23.58
C SER A 47 -14.77 5.35 22.49
N ASP A 48 -15.43 6.44 22.88
CA ASP A 48 -15.74 7.52 21.93
C ASP A 48 -14.53 8.46 21.71
N GLU A 49 -13.40 8.21 22.38
CA GLU A 49 -12.36 9.23 22.57
C GLU A 49 -11.08 9.08 21.74
N SER A 50 -10.94 8.12 20.82
CA SER A 50 -9.89 8.28 19.80
C SER A 50 -10.14 7.47 18.53
N GLN A 51 -10.20 8.19 17.41
CA GLN A 51 -10.05 7.62 16.08
C GLN A 51 -8.62 7.85 15.62
N TYR A 52 -7.81 6.80 15.61
CA TYR A 52 -6.50 6.86 14.97
C TYR A 52 -6.71 6.91 13.46
N THR A 53 -6.10 7.87 12.77
CA THR A 53 -6.12 7.96 11.31
C THR A 53 -4.70 8.07 10.80
N ASN A 54 -4.36 7.30 9.77
CA ASN A 54 -3.04 7.36 9.17
C ASN A 54 -3.09 7.12 7.66
N GLU A 55 -2.01 7.51 7.01
CA GLU A 55 -1.74 7.24 5.60
C GLU A 55 -0.38 6.54 5.49
N ILE A 56 -0.37 5.41 4.80
CA ILE A 56 0.83 4.61 4.57
C ILE A 56 1.08 4.47 3.08
N SER A 57 2.36 4.37 2.69
CA SER A 57 2.75 4.17 1.31
C SER A 57 3.88 3.17 1.18
N ALA A 58 3.87 2.44 0.07
CA ALA A 58 4.90 1.50 -0.33
C ALA A 58 5.24 1.77 -1.80
N ARG A 59 6.53 1.69 -2.14
CA ARG A 59 6.99 1.94 -3.50
C ARG A 59 8.03 0.94 -3.96
N ARG A 60 8.10 0.71 -5.26
CA ARG A 60 9.13 -0.11 -5.89
C ARG A 60 9.52 0.45 -7.25
N ILE A 61 10.81 0.51 -7.48
CA ILE A 61 11.40 0.85 -8.78
C ILE A 61 11.68 -0.46 -9.52
N TYR A 62 11.35 -0.51 -10.80
CA TYR A 62 11.60 -1.65 -11.68
C TYR A 62 11.99 -1.18 -13.08
N ARG A 63 12.77 -1.99 -13.79
CA ARG A 63 13.23 -1.68 -15.15
C ARG A 63 12.23 -2.13 -16.19
N HIS A 64 12.10 -1.34 -17.24
CA HIS A 64 11.26 -1.66 -18.39
C HIS A 64 12.12 -2.19 -19.54
N SER A 65 12.16 -3.51 -19.72
CA SER A 65 12.76 -4.09 -20.93
C SER A 65 11.70 -4.28 -22.01
N SER A 66 11.81 -3.54 -23.11
CA SER A 66 10.76 -3.41 -24.13
C SER A 66 10.37 -4.71 -24.86
N SER A 67 11.18 -5.77 -24.78
CA SER A 67 11.10 -6.95 -25.67
C SER A 67 10.02 -7.99 -25.35
N GLU A 68 9.37 -7.98 -24.18
CA GLU A 68 8.47 -9.07 -23.77
C GLU A 68 7.18 -8.61 -23.05
N LEU A 69 6.16 -8.16 -23.79
CA LEU A 69 4.94 -7.56 -23.21
C LEU A 69 4.22 -8.44 -22.15
N LEU A 70 4.02 -9.73 -22.41
CA LEU A 70 3.31 -10.63 -21.48
C LEU A 70 4.09 -10.90 -20.18
N ALA A 71 5.42 -10.88 -20.24
CA ALA A 71 6.25 -11.03 -19.05
C ALA A 71 6.12 -9.80 -18.14
N LYS A 72 5.97 -8.61 -18.73
CA LYS A 72 5.79 -7.33 -18.01
C LYS A 72 4.52 -7.30 -17.18
N ASP A 73 3.38 -7.65 -17.77
CA ASP A 73 2.09 -7.61 -17.06
C ASP A 73 2.13 -8.50 -15.82
N ARG A 74 2.83 -9.64 -15.92
CA ARG A 74 3.05 -10.56 -14.79
C ARG A 74 3.99 -9.99 -13.74
N GLU A 75 5.10 -9.37 -14.15
CA GLU A 75 6.04 -8.73 -13.22
C GLU A 75 5.38 -7.57 -12.47
N GLN A 76 4.69 -6.67 -13.19
CA GLN A 76 3.98 -5.55 -12.60
C GLN A 76 2.85 -6.02 -11.65
N ALA A 77 2.13 -7.09 -12.00
CA ALA A 77 1.14 -7.70 -11.12
C ALA A 77 1.79 -8.30 -9.85
N ALA A 78 2.95 -8.94 -9.98
CA ALA A 78 3.69 -9.48 -8.85
C ALA A 78 4.22 -8.38 -7.92
N ILE A 79 4.78 -7.31 -8.48
CA ILE A 79 5.23 -6.13 -7.73
C ILE A 79 4.05 -5.48 -7.02
N THR A 80 2.94 -5.26 -7.72
CA THR A 80 1.70 -4.73 -7.14
C THR A 80 1.25 -5.55 -5.94
N LYS A 81 1.16 -6.88 -6.10
CA LYS A 81 0.76 -7.79 -5.02
C LYS A 81 1.69 -7.67 -3.81
N ALA A 82 3.00 -7.57 -4.04
CA ALA A 82 3.98 -7.41 -2.97
C ALA A 82 3.82 -6.05 -2.24
N LEU A 83 3.54 -4.97 -2.98
CA LEU A 83 3.28 -3.66 -2.39
C LEU A 83 2.00 -3.67 -1.54
N ASP A 84 0.92 -4.27 -2.04
CA ASP A 84 -0.34 -4.40 -1.29
C ASP A 84 -0.16 -5.23 -0.02
N GLN A 85 0.62 -6.33 -0.08
CA GLN A 85 0.99 -7.12 1.09
C GLN A 85 1.80 -6.31 2.11
N SER A 86 2.74 -5.48 1.63
CA SER A 86 3.52 -4.60 2.51
C SER A 86 2.63 -3.59 3.23
N LEU A 87 1.64 -3.01 2.54
CA LEU A 87 0.69 -2.09 3.17
C LEU A 87 -0.16 -2.81 4.22
N ALA A 88 -0.66 -4.01 3.93
CA ALA A 88 -1.43 -4.79 4.88
C ALA A 88 -0.62 -5.13 6.15
N GLN A 89 0.65 -5.53 5.99
CA GLN A 89 1.55 -5.79 7.11
C GLN A 89 1.81 -4.54 7.95
N GLU A 90 1.97 -3.38 7.30
CA GLU A 90 2.15 -2.11 7.98
C GLU A 90 0.92 -1.70 8.79
N ILE A 91 -0.30 -1.89 8.26
CA ILE A 91 -1.54 -1.70 9.03
C ILE A 91 -1.50 -2.57 10.29
N ILE A 92 -1.28 -3.88 10.14
CA ILE A 92 -1.25 -4.83 11.27
C ILE A 92 -0.21 -4.41 12.32
N ARG A 93 0.96 -3.96 11.89
CA ARG A 93 2.02 -3.45 12.78
C ARG A 93 1.53 -2.24 13.58
N GLN A 94 0.91 -1.26 12.92
CA GLN A 94 0.38 -0.08 13.59
C GLN A 94 -0.76 -0.42 14.57
N LEU A 95 -1.66 -1.34 14.19
CA LEU A 95 -2.72 -1.83 15.08
C LEU A 95 -2.14 -2.48 16.35
N THR A 96 -1.07 -3.27 16.19
CA THR A 96 -0.41 -3.95 17.31
C THR A 96 0.23 -2.93 18.27
N LEU A 97 0.86 -1.88 17.74
CA LEU A 97 1.48 -0.83 18.54
C LEU A 97 0.45 -0.01 19.33
N ILE A 98 -0.68 0.34 18.71
CA ILE A 98 -1.77 1.07 19.38
C ILE A 98 -2.36 0.23 20.51
N ARG A 99 -2.52 -1.08 20.31
CA ARG A 99 -3.02 -1.99 21.35
C ARG A 99 -2.06 -2.17 22.53
N ILE A 100 -0.74 -2.14 22.30
CA ILE A 100 0.27 -2.33 23.36
C ILE A 100 0.50 -1.02 24.14
N GLY A 101 0.33 0.13 23.49
CA GLY A 101 0.53 1.45 24.09
C GLY A 101 -0.63 1.96 24.96
N ASN A 102 -1.78 1.28 24.92
CA ASN A 102 -2.98 1.57 25.71
C ASN A 102 -3.14 0.58 26.87
#